data_AF-A0A517N922-F1
#
_entry.id   AF-A0A517N922-F1
#
_cell.length_a   1.000
_cell.length_b   1.000
_cell.length_c   1.000
_cell.angle_alpha   90.00
_cell.angle_beta   90.00
_cell.angle_gamma   90.00
#
_symmetry.space_group_name_H-M   'P 1'
#
loop_
_entity.id
_entity.type
_entity.pdbx_description
1 polymer ?
#
loop_
_entity_poly.entity_id
_entity_poly.type
_entity_poly.pdbx_seq_one_letter_code
_entity_poly.pdbx_strand_id
1 'polypeptide(L)'
;MLLRSILRLFSTPTAPKPIPTETSQSVVLYAQLPTAAPQGRSVPHCHAKIDGKHHTARRQSSGGHRQRLLSMRIEHIRICSPKRCERLAELGIITAGDLAAANPERLASHFTASRKALRVIQQYRRSIRFAASVPGMMPRDAMLLVSIHRRGVRGLACESAAALHRDLQRFAESSQGQAQLRGRRLPSTRRLKRWINECETITSNVSMRTRAA
;
A
#
# COMPACT_ATOMS: atom_id res chain seq x y z
N MET A 1 -18.82 -33.01 -28.90
CA MET A 1 -18.20 -34.24 -28.34
C MET A 1 -16.74 -34.25 -28.76
N LEU A 2 -15.84 -34.47 -27.80
CA LEU A 2 -14.37 -34.63 -27.91
C LEU A 2 -13.50 -33.42 -28.32
N LEU A 3 -12.76 -32.86 -27.36
CA LEU A 3 -11.29 -33.02 -27.27
C LEU A 3 -10.83 -32.54 -25.88
N ARG A 4 -10.67 -33.49 -24.96
CA ARG A 4 -9.96 -33.33 -23.69
C ARG A 4 -8.71 -34.22 -23.76
N SER A 5 -7.68 -33.81 -23.02
CA SER A 5 -6.41 -34.51 -22.79
C SER A 5 -5.33 -34.24 -23.83
N ILE A 6 -4.23 -33.63 -23.39
CA ILE A 6 -2.84 -34.12 -23.45
C ILE A 6 -2.00 -33.15 -22.59
N LEU A 7 -0.95 -33.69 -21.96
CA LEU A 7 0.00 -33.08 -20.98
C LEU A 7 -0.27 -33.39 -19.50
N ARG A 8 -0.20 -34.69 -19.16
CA ARG A 8 0.28 -35.17 -17.87
C ARG A 8 1.49 -36.10 -18.10
N LEU A 9 2.68 -35.53 -18.23
CA LEU A 9 4.00 -36.17 -18.12
C LEU A 9 4.96 -34.97 -17.92
N PHE A 10 5.69 -34.74 -16.84
CA PHE A 10 6.43 -35.61 -15.94
C PHE A 10 6.53 -34.91 -14.57
N SER A 11 6.07 -35.56 -13.49
CA SER A 11 6.51 -35.23 -12.13
C SER A 11 6.79 -36.55 -11.43
N THR A 12 8.06 -36.87 -11.23
CA THR A 12 8.45 -37.97 -10.35
C THR A 12 8.28 -37.50 -8.90
N PRO A 13 7.57 -38.26 -8.04
CA PRO A 13 7.52 -37.95 -6.62
C PRO A 13 8.89 -38.25 -6.01
N THR A 14 9.60 -37.20 -5.57
CA THR A 14 10.82 -37.36 -4.76
C THR A 14 10.40 -37.77 -3.35
N ALA A 15 10.88 -38.93 -2.89
CA ALA A 15 10.67 -39.40 -1.52
C ALA A 15 11.28 -38.44 -0.49
N PRO A 16 10.65 -38.23 0.68
CA PRO A 16 11.19 -37.37 1.73
C PRO A 16 12.49 -37.96 2.29
N LYS A 17 13.51 -37.12 2.45
CA LYS A 17 14.79 -37.50 3.07
C LYS A 17 14.56 -37.75 4.57
N PRO A 18 15.04 -38.87 5.15
CA PRO A 18 14.96 -39.10 6.58
C PRO A 18 15.84 -38.11 7.34
N ILE A 19 15.31 -37.59 8.44
CA ILE A 19 16.04 -36.76 9.40
C ILE A 19 16.87 -37.71 10.28
N PRO A 20 18.20 -37.58 10.35
CA PRO A 20 18.98 -38.33 11.33
C PRO A 20 18.63 -37.84 12.74
N THR A 21 17.99 -38.70 13.52
CA THR A 21 17.78 -38.53 14.97
C THR A 21 19.04 -38.94 15.72
N GLU A 22 20.12 -38.18 15.54
CA GLU A 22 21.27 -38.24 16.42
C GLU A 22 21.77 -36.83 16.67
N THR A 23 21.44 -36.31 17.84
CA THR A 23 22.40 -35.88 18.86
C THR A 23 21.67 -34.94 19.80
N SER A 24 21.41 -35.43 21.01
CA SER A 24 21.08 -34.64 22.18
C SER A 24 22.22 -33.64 22.44
N GLN A 25 22.07 -32.42 21.95
CA GLN A 25 22.84 -31.28 22.44
C GLN A 25 21.86 -30.22 22.92
N SER A 26 21.64 -30.25 24.24
CA SER A 26 21.00 -29.19 25.00
C SER A 26 21.75 -27.88 24.74
N VAL A 27 21.23 -27.04 23.85
CA VAL A 27 21.73 -25.68 23.69
C VAL A 27 21.22 -24.86 24.88
N VAL A 28 22.04 -24.77 25.93
CA VAL A 28 21.81 -23.85 27.04
C VAL A 28 22.20 -22.45 26.58
N LEU A 29 21.19 -21.62 26.31
CA LEU A 29 21.35 -20.19 26.08
C LEU A 29 21.67 -19.49 27.41
N TYR A 30 22.95 -19.27 27.69
CA TYR A 30 23.34 -18.35 28.76
C TYR A 30 23.27 -16.91 28.24
N ALA A 31 22.25 -16.18 28.68
CA ALA A 31 22.23 -14.72 28.58
C ALA A 31 23.25 -14.16 29.59
N GLN A 32 24.36 -13.62 29.11
CA GLN A 32 25.29 -12.86 29.95
C GLN A 32 24.65 -11.50 30.29
N LEU A 33 24.25 -11.34 31.55
CA LEU A 33 23.87 -10.06 32.15
C LEU A 33 25.15 -9.39 32.68
N PRO A 34 25.44 -8.12 32.36
CA PRO A 34 26.55 -7.41 32.98
C PRO A 34 26.31 -7.24 34.47
N THR A 35 27.26 -7.69 35.28
CA THR A 35 27.23 -7.58 36.73
C THR A 35 27.39 -6.12 37.14
N ALA A 36 26.49 -5.64 38.00
CA ALA A 36 26.60 -4.33 38.64
C ALA A 36 27.33 -4.50 39.98
N ALA A 37 28.35 -3.68 40.21
CA ALA A 37 29.06 -3.54 41.48
C ALA A 37 29.44 -2.05 41.69
N PRO A 38 29.66 -1.60 42.95
CA PRO A 38 28.91 -0.47 43.48
C PRO A 38 29.69 0.86 43.57
N GLN A 39 28.93 1.84 44.04
CA GLN A 39 29.13 3.28 44.13
C GLN A 39 30.42 3.74 44.83
N GLY A 40 30.95 4.90 44.40
CA GLY A 40 31.59 5.86 45.31
C GLY A 40 32.78 6.63 44.74
N ARG A 41 32.56 7.83 44.17
CA ARG A 41 33.23 9.08 44.60
C ARG A 41 32.71 10.29 43.82
N SER A 42 32.26 11.27 44.60
CA SER A 42 31.90 12.63 44.20
C SER A 42 33.14 13.49 43.95
N VAL A 43 33.18 14.18 42.81
CA VAL A 43 33.94 15.43 42.61
C VAL A 43 33.13 16.33 41.66
N PRO A 44 32.93 17.63 41.97
CA PRO A 44 32.16 18.53 41.12
C PRO A 44 33.04 19.09 40.00
N HIS A 45 32.59 18.95 38.75
CA HIS A 45 33.09 19.77 37.66
C HIS A 45 31.93 20.38 36.89
N CYS A 46 31.77 21.68 37.12
CA CYS A 46 31.00 22.61 36.33
C CYS A 46 31.68 22.76 34.97
N HIS A 47 31.05 22.32 33.88
CA HIS A 47 31.32 22.88 32.56
C HIS A 47 30.10 22.80 31.64
N ALA A 48 29.64 24.00 31.31
CA ALA A 48 29.03 24.44 30.05
C ALA A 48 27.83 23.65 29.50
N LYS A 49 26.66 24.31 29.61
CA LYS A 49 25.49 24.13 28.74
C LYS A 49 25.95 24.08 27.28
N ILE A 50 25.83 22.93 26.65
CA ILE A 50 25.68 22.85 25.21
C ILE A 50 24.19 23.05 24.98
N ASP A 51 23.82 24.28 24.66
CA ASP A 51 22.54 24.65 24.04
C ASP A 51 22.45 23.99 22.66
N GLY A 52 22.28 22.66 22.68
CA GLY A 52 21.83 21.90 21.55
C GLY A 52 20.39 22.31 21.30
N LYS A 53 20.22 23.33 20.45
CA LYS A 53 19.00 23.57 19.68
C LYS A 53 18.69 22.29 18.91
N HIS A 54 18.11 21.30 19.58
CA HIS A 54 17.24 20.35 18.93
C HIS A 54 16.09 21.20 18.44
N HIS A 55 16.25 21.64 17.19
CA HIS A 55 15.18 22.08 16.34
C HIS A 55 14.00 21.19 16.64
N THR A 56 13.06 21.78 17.40
CA THR A 56 11.69 21.32 17.49
C THR A 56 11.35 20.95 16.07
N ALA A 57 11.10 19.65 15.85
CA ALA A 57 10.60 19.15 14.58
C ALA A 57 9.34 19.96 14.32
N ARG A 58 9.53 21.03 13.56
CA ARG A 58 8.56 22.05 13.21
C ARG A 58 7.38 21.27 12.69
N ARG A 59 6.29 21.28 13.48
CA ARG A 59 4.99 20.66 13.18
C ARG A 59 4.86 20.60 11.66
N GLN A 60 5.11 19.43 11.08
CA GLN A 60 4.95 19.26 9.63
C GLN A 60 3.52 19.69 9.37
N SER A 61 3.37 20.67 8.49
CA SER A 61 2.11 21.38 8.28
C SER A 61 0.97 20.38 8.24
N SER A 62 -0.04 20.66 9.06
CA SER A 62 -1.30 19.95 9.22
C SER A 62 -2.15 20.02 7.94
N GLY A 63 -1.57 19.63 6.80
CA GLY A 63 -2.29 19.45 5.57
C GLY A 63 -3.28 18.30 5.75
N GLY A 64 -4.52 18.51 5.28
CA GLY A 64 -5.53 17.46 5.27
C GLY A 64 -5.02 16.19 4.55
N HIS A 65 -5.66 15.05 4.82
CA HIS A 65 -5.31 13.74 4.25
C HIS A 65 -4.93 13.81 2.75
N ARG A 66 -5.75 14.55 1.97
CA ARG A 66 -5.55 14.79 0.54
C ARG A 66 -4.17 15.38 0.23
N GLN A 67 -3.80 16.47 0.90
CA GLN A 67 -2.55 17.18 0.64
C GLN A 67 -1.35 16.27 0.92
N ARG A 68 -1.39 15.58 2.07
CA ARG A 68 -0.36 14.61 2.43
C ARG A 68 -0.23 13.52 1.37
N LEU A 69 -1.34 12.90 0.96
CA LEU A 69 -1.33 11.81 -0.03
C LEU A 69 -0.78 12.27 -1.39
N LEU A 70 -1.20 13.44 -1.89
CA LEU A 70 -0.74 13.96 -3.18
C LEU A 70 0.75 14.33 -3.15
N SER A 71 1.28 14.76 -2.01
CA SER A 71 2.71 15.03 -1.86
C SER A 71 3.60 13.78 -1.76
N MET A 72 3.02 12.58 -1.59
CA MET A 72 3.80 11.34 -1.47
C MET A 72 4.49 10.99 -2.79
N ARG A 73 5.75 10.53 -2.71
CA ARG A 73 6.47 9.91 -3.84
C ARG A 73 5.73 8.68 -4.37
N ILE A 74 5.83 8.44 -5.67
CA ILE A 74 5.17 7.30 -6.34
C ILE A 74 5.65 5.95 -5.79
N GLU A 75 6.93 5.87 -5.42
CA GLU A 75 7.53 4.71 -4.75
C GLU A 75 6.80 4.35 -3.45
N HIS A 76 6.47 5.36 -2.63
CA HIS A 76 5.85 5.17 -1.31
C HIS A 76 4.38 4.77 -1.39
N ILE A 77 3.65 5.20 -2.44
CA ILE A 77 2.25 4.79 -2.62
C ILE A 77 2.11 3.36 -3.16
N ARG A 78 3.22 2.74 -3.63
CA ARG A 78 3.32 1.34 -4.09
C ARG A 78 2.24 0.93 -5.10
N ILE A 79 1.90 1.84 -6.00
CA ILE A 79 0.88 1.64 -7.04
C ILE A 79 1.43 0.94 -8.30
N CYS A 80 2.73 1.05 -8.54
CA CYS A 80 3.42 0.37 -9.63
C CYS A 80 4.76 -0.25 -9.20
N SER A 81 5.44 -0.95 -10.12
CA SER A 81 6.74 -1.57 -9.87
C SER A 81 7.86 -0.54 -9.77
N PRO A 82 8.96 -0.80 -9.05
CA PRO A 82 10.11 0.11 -8.93
C PRO A 82 10.62 0.63 -10.28
N LYS A 83 10.88 -0.26 -11.23
CA LYS A 83 11.25 0.09 -12.62
C LYS A 83 10.27 1.02 -13.33
N ARG A 84 8.98 0.94 -12.99
CA ARG A 84 7.96 1.84 -13.55
C ARG A 84 7.96 3.19 -12.82
N CYS A 85 8.25 3.22 -11.52
CA CYS A 85 8.45 4.46 -10.77
C CYS A 85 9.65 5.23 -11.35
N GLU A 86 10.78 4.56 -11.59
CA GLU A 86 11.98 5.15 -12.21
C GLU A 86 11.65 5.76 -13.57
N ARG A 87 10.98 4.99 -14.44
CA ARG A 87 10.56 5.49 -15.76
C ARG A 87 9.59 6.66 -15.70
N LEU A 88 8.73 6.72 -14.68
CA LEU A 88 7.85 7.88 -14.47
C LEU A 88 8.64 9.09 -13.97
N ALA A 89 9.62 8.89 -13.09
CA ALA A 89 10.49 9.95 -12.59
C ALA A 89 11.32 10.58 -13.71
N GLU A 90 11.83 9.78 -14.66
CA GLU A 90 12.50 10.26 -15.89
C GLU A 90 11.61 11.19 -16.73
N LEU A 91 10.28 11.05 -16.62
CA LEU A 91 9.29 11.88 -17.32
C LEU A 91 8.79 13.05 -16.44
N GLY A 92 9.48 13.35 -15.34
CA GLY A 92 9.13 14.43 -14.40
C GLY A 92 7.96 14.11 -13.46
N ILE A 93 7.53 12.84 -13.39
CA ILE A 93 6.41 12.41 -12.55
C ILE A 93 6.95 11.76 -11.27
N ILE A 94 7.07 12.55 -10.20
CA ILE A 94 7.74 12.15 -8.95
C ILE A 94 6.73 11.82 -7.85
N THR A 95 5.67 12.61 -7.75
CA THR A 95 4.65 12.52 -6.70
C THR A 95 3.33 11.94 -7.20
N ALA A 96 2.50 11.51 -6.26
CA ALA A 96 1.13 11.08 -6.54
C ALA A 96 0.30 12.22 -7.17
N GLY A 97 0.55 13.47 -6.75
CA GLY A 97 -0.04 14.69 -7.30
C GLY A 97 0.30 14.86 -8.78
N ASP A 98 1.58 14.74 -9.13
CA ASP A 98 2.06 14.86 -10.51
C ASP A 98 1.35 13.84 -11.41
N LEU A 99 1.34 12.57 -10.98
CA LEU A 99 0.67 11.51 -11.73
C LEU A 99 -0.84 11.73 -11.83
N ALA A 100 -1.48 12.24 -10.78
CA ALA A 100 -2.91 12.56 -10.76
C ALA A 100 -3.29 13.78 -11.62
N ALA A 101 -2.33 14.67 -11.91
CA ALA A 101 -2.54 15.85 -12.75
C ALA A 101 -2.16 15.61 -14.23
N ALA A 102 -1.11 14.83 -14.51
CA ALA A 102 -0.53 14.57 -15.83
C ALA A 102 -1.53 14.30 -16.99
N ASN A 103 -1.24 14.71 -18.22
CA ASN A 103 -2.06 14.27 -19.36
C ASN A 103 -1.80 12.78 -19.64
N PRO A 104 -2.81 11.88 -19.56
CA PRO A 104 -2.60 10.44 -19.68
C PRO A 104 -2.22 10.00 -21.10
N GLU A 105 -2.69 10.70 -22.14
CA GLU A 105 -2.37 10.40 -23.54
C GLU A 105 -0.94 10.79 -23.86
N ARG A 106 -0.53 12.00 -23.46
CA ARG A 106 0.86 12.46 -23.58
C ARG A 106 1.80 11.56 -22.79
N LEU A 107 1.46 11.19 -21.56
CA LEU A 107 2.32 10.31 -20.76
C LEU A 107 2.42 8.91 -21.38
N ALA A 108 1.34 8.40 -21.98
CA ALA A 108 1.31 7.08 -22.59
C ALA A 108 2.12 6.97 -23.89
N SER A 109 2.30 8.06 -24.64
CA SER A 109 3.08 8.04 -25.89
C SER A 109 4.56 7.73 -25.68
N HIS A 110 5.09 7.97 -24.47
CA HIS A 110 6.47 7.64 -24.09
C HIS A 110 6.71 6.14 -23.81
N PHE A 111 5.68 5.30 -23.92
CA PHE A 111 5.77 3.85 -23.71
C PHE A 111 5.53 3.09 -25.01
N THR A 112 6.33 2.03 -25.25
CA THR A 112 6.23 1.17 -26.44
C THR A 112 4.82 0.65 -26.69
N ALA A 113 4.11 0.24 -25.63
CA ALA A 113 2.72 -0.21 -25.70
C ALA A 113 1.76 0.90 -25.26
N SER A 114 1.72 2.01 -26.02
CA SER A 114 0.99 3.25 -25.66
C SER A 114 -0.47 3.01 -25.27
N ARG A 115 -1.24 2.23 -26.03
CA ARG A 115 -2.64 1.89 -25.70
C ARG A 115 -2.79 1.19 -24.34
N LYS A 116 -1.88 0.27 -24.01
CA LYS A 116 -1.86 -0.43 -22.72
C LYS A 116 -1.42 0.51 -21.60
N ALA A 117 -0.41 1.33 -21.85
CA ALA A 117 0.08 2.33 -20.91
C ALA A 117 -1.03 3.33 -20.56
N LEU A 118 -1.78 3.81 -21.55
CA LEU A 118 -2.91 4.73 -21.36
C LEU A 118 -3.93 4.17 -20.36
N ARG A 119 -4.38 2.93 -20.55
CA ARG A 119 -5.34 2.27 -19.64
C ARG A 119 -4.80 2.18 -18.21
N VAL A 120 -3.53 1.80 -18.07
CA VAL A 120 -2.87 1.65 -16.77
C VAL A 120 -2.67 3.01 -16.08
N ILE A 121 -2.26 4.05 -16.81
CA ILE A 121 -2.10 5.41 -16.29
C ILE A 121 -3.46 5.97 -15.85
N GLN A 122 -4.52 5.77 -16.64
CA GLN A 122 -5.88 6.16 -16.26
C GLN A 122 -6.32 5.45 -14.98
N GLN A 123 -5.99 4.17 -14.83
CA GLN A 123 -6.26 3.42 -13.61
C GLN A 123 -5.52 4.03 -12.41
N TYR A 124 -4.21 4.30 -12.53
CA TYR A 124 -3.44 4.93 -11.46
C TYR A 124 -4.02 6.27 -11.04
N ARG A 125 -4.33 7.13 -12.02
CA ARG A 125 -4.94 8.44 -11.78
C ARG A 125 -6.25 8.33 -11.02
N ARG A 126 -7.12 7.40 -11.43
CA ARG A 126 -8.39 7.15 -10.76
C ARG A 126 -8.18 6.67 -9.33
N SER A 127 -7.26 5.74 -9.11
CA SER A 127 -6.95 5.23 -7.77
C SER A 127 -6.36 6.28 -6.85
N ILE A 128 -5.47 7.16 -7.36
CA ILE A 128 -4.90 8.26 -6.57
C ILE A 128 -5.99 9.25 -6.18
N ARG A 129 -6.82 9.68 -7.15
CA ARG A 129 -7.92 10.61 -6.87
C ARG A 129 -8.93 10.04 -5.90
N PHE A 130 -9.26 8.75 -6.05
CA PHE A 130 -10.17 8.08 -5.15
C PHE A 130 -9.61 7.99 -3.73
N ALA A 131 -8.36 7.54 -3.57
CA ALA A 131 -7.71 7.49 -2.27
C ALA A 131 -7.61 8.89 -1.64
N ALA A 132 -7.26 9.92 -2.43
CA ALA A 132 -7.17 11.31 -1.97
C ALA A 132 -8.51 11.88 -1.45
N SER A 133 -9.64 11.26 -1.78
CA SER A 133 -10.96 11.62 -1.30
C SER A 133 -11.39 10.85 -0.04
N VAL A 134 -10.74 9.73 0.30
CA VAL A 134 -11.16 8.87 1.42
C VAL A 134 -10.07 8.80 2.48
N PRO A 135 -10.24 9.46 3.64
CA PRO A 135 -9.25 9.45 4.71
C PRO A 135 -8.78 8.05 5.09
N GLY A 136 -7.46 7.89 5.22
CA GLY A 136 -6.84 6.62 5.60
C GLY A 136 -6.79 5.56 4.49
N MET A 137 -7.26 5.86 3.27
CA MET A 137 -7.06 5.01 2.10
C MET A 137 -5.73 5.31 1.42
N MET A 138 -5.04 4.27 0.93
CA MET A 138 -3.82 4.43 0.13
C MET A 138 -4.10 4.15 -1.35
N PRO A 139 -3.41 4.80 -2.31
CA PRO A 139 -3.65 4.59 -3.74
C PRO A 139 -3.55 3.13 -4.20
N ARG A 140 -2.62 2.36 -3.62
CA ARG A 140 -2.52 0.90 -3.87
C ARG A 140 -3.82 0.15 -3.53
N ASP A 141 -4.51 0.56 -2.46
CA ASP A 141 -5.69 -0.12 -1.95
C ASP A 141 -6.91 0.32 -2.80
N ALA A 142 -7.00 1.61 -3.11
CA ALA A 142 -7.96 2.14 -4.08
C ALA A 142 -7.83 1.49 -5.46
N MET A 143 -6.62 1.09 -5.87
CA MET A 143 -6.41 0.37 -7.13
C MET A 143 -7.05 -1.01 -7.14
N LEU A 144 -7.11 -1.71 -6.01
CA LEU A 144 -7.85 -2.98 -5.90
C LEU A 144 -9.36 -2.73 -6.08
N LEU A 145 -9.89 -1.71 -5.40
CA LEU A 145 -11.29 -1.33 -5.50
C LEU A 145 -11.68 -0.95 -6.94
N VAL A 146 -10.84 -0.16 -7.62
CA VAL A 146 -11.05 0.21 -9.02
C VAL A 146 -11.05 -1.02 -9.93
N SER A 147 -10.20 -2.02 -9.67
CA SER A 147 -10.15 -3.27 -10.45
C SER A 147 -11.43 -4.11 -10.32
N ILE A 148 -12.08 -4.10 -9.15
CA ILE A 148 -13.41 -4.71 -8.94
C ILE A 148 -14.56 -3.72 -9.19
N HIS A 149 -14.32 -2.71 -10.03
CA HIS A 149 -15.30 -1.71 -10.48
C HIS A 149 -15.90 -0.80 -9.41
N ARG A 150 -15.29 -0.69 -8.22
CA ARG A 150 -15.66 0.28 -7.18
C ARG A 150 -14.79 1.53 -7.30
N ARG A 151 -15.30 2.52 -8.06
CA ARG A 151 -14.49 3.60 -8.64
C ARG A 151 -14.64 4.97 -7.98
N GLY A 152 -15.44 5.09 -6.91
CA GLY A 152 -15.70 6.37 -6.29
C GLY A 152 -16.44 6.29 -4.96
N VAL A 153 -16.51 7.43 -4.29
CA VAL A 153 -17.05 7.59 -2.92
C VAL A 153 -18.49 7.12 -2.83
N ARG A 154 -19.38 7.65 -3.67
CA ARG A 154 -20.81 7.28 -3.66
C ARG A 154 -21.04 5.78 -3.84
N GLY A 155 -20.32 5.17 -4.78
CA GLY A 155 -20.45 3.74 -5.05
C GLY A 155 -19.94 2.89 -3.89
N LEU A 156 -18.86 3.32 -3.21
CA LEU A 156 -18.33 2.59 -2.07
C LEU A 156 -19.19 2.77 -0.80
N ALA A 157 -19.87 3.91 -0.64
CA ALA A 157 -20.76 4.17 0.50
C ALA A 157 -21.96 3.20 0.56
N CYS A 158 -22.39 2.64 -0.58
CA CYS A 158 -23.51 1.71 -0.63
C CYS A 158 -23.10 0.23 -0.48
N GLU A 159 -21.82 -0.05 -0.26
CA GLU A 159 -21.29 -1.42 -0.26
C GLU A 159 -21.30 -2.07 1.12
N SER A 160 -21.48 -3.39 1.15
CA SER A 160 -21.23 -4.19 2.35
C SER A 160 -19.77 -4.60 2.42
N ALA A 161 -19.12 -4.35 3.56
CA ALA A 161 -17.72 -4.74 3.76
C ALA A 161 -17.48 -6.26 3.59
N ALA A 162 -18.46 -7.10 3.93
CA ALA A 162 -18.36 -8.54 3.76
C ALA A 162 -18.47 -8.94 2.28
N ALA A 163 -19.40 -8.33 1.54
CA ALA A 163 -19.53 -8.55 0.10
C ALA A 163 -18.27 -8.09 -0.65
N LEU A 164 -17.81 -6.88 -0.34
CA LEU A 164 -16.61 -6.30 -0.93
C LEU A 164 -15.36 -7.14 -0.67
N HIS A 165 -15.23 -7.72 0.53
CA HIS A 165 -14.12 -8.62 0.84
C HIS A 165 -14.17 -9.89 0.00
N ARG A 166 -15.35 -10.51 -0.18
CA ARG A 166 -15.51 -11.69 -1.04
C ARG A 166 -15.15 -11.39 -2.50
N ASP A 167 -15.55 -10.23 -3.00
CA ASP A 167 -15.20 -9.80 -4.35
C ASP A 167 -13.69 -9.59 -4.51
N LEU A 168 -13.04 -9.03 -3.49
CA LEU A 168 -11.58 -8.91 -3.46
C LEU A 168 -10.87 -10.26 -3.39
N GLN A 169 -11.42 -11.24 -2.68
CA GLN A 169 -10.90 -12.62 -2.64
C GLN A 169 -10.98 -13.28 -4.02
N ARG A 170 -12.15 -13.24 -4.66
CA ARG A 170 -12.33 -13.72 -6.03
C ARG A 170 -11.40 -13.03 -7.02
N PHE A 171 -11.24 -11.72 -6.88
CA PHE A 171 -10.28 -10.97 -7.70
C PHE A 171 -8.84 -11.44 -7.46
N ALA A 172 -8.44 -11.66 -6.21
CA ALA A 172 -7.10 -12.14 -5.85
C ALA A 172 -6.76 -13.51 -6.46
N GLU A 173 -7.77 -14.35 -6.71
CA GLU A 173 -7.61 -15.66 -7.36
C GLU A 173 -7.41 -15.54 -8.87
N SER A 174 -7.83 -14.43 -9.49
CA SER A 174 -7.62 -14.19 -10.93
C SER A 174 -6.16 -13.87 -11.27
N SER A 175 -5.72 -14.19 -12.49
CA SER A 175 -4.36 -13.87 -12.96
C SER A 175 -4.03 -12.37 -12.86
N GLN A 176 -5.03 -11.52 -13.12
CA GLN A 176 -4.88 -10.07 -12.98
C GLN A 176 -4.70 -9.66 -11.51
N GLY A 177 -5.48 -10.23 -10.60
CA GLY A 177 -5.38 -9.93 -9.17
C GLY A 177 -4.08 -10.42 -8.56
N GLN A 178 -3.62 -11.63 -8.91
CA GLN A 178 -2.32 -12.16 -8.50
C GLN A 178 -1.18 -11.22 -8.96
N ALA A 179 -1.20 -10.79 -10.21
CA ALA A 179 -0.21 -9.87 -10.77
C ALA A 179 -0.25 -8.48 -10.11
N GLN A 180 -1.44 -7.99 -9.73
CA GLN A 180 -1.61 -6.71 -9.06
C GLN A 180 -1.20 -6.76 -7.58
N LEU A 181 -1.52 -7.86 -6.88
CA LEU A 181 -1.20 -8.04 -5.46
C LEU A 181 0.29 -8.29 -5.25
N ARG A 182 0.97 -9.02 -6.14
CA ARG A 182 2.39 -9.36 -5.99
C ARG A 182 2.69 -9.99 -4.62
N GLY A 183 1.86 -10.96 -4.23
CA GLY A 183 1.95 -11.64 -2.92
C GLY A 183 1.53 -10.80 -1.71
N ARG A 184 1.05 -9.56 -1.90
CA ARG A 184 0.54 -8.73 -0.80
C ARG A 184 -0.81 -9.24 -0.30
N ARG A 185 -1.06 -9.03 0.99
CA ARG A 185 -2.35 -9.33 1.63
C ARG A 185 -3.44 -8.36 1.20
N LEU A 186 -4.67 -8.87 1.12
CA LEU A 186 -5.87 -8.07 0.93
C LEU A 186 -6.14 -7.16 2.15
N PRO A 187 -6.84 -6.02 1.95
CA PRO A 187 -7.33 -5.22 3.06
C PRO A 187 -8.33 -6.02 3.89
N SER A 188 -8.20 -5.97 5.22
CA SER A 188 -9.13 -6.65 6.12
C SER A 188 -10.53 -6.03 6.08
N THR A 189 -11.54 -6.83 6.43
CA THR A 189 -12.94 -6.38 6.56
C THR A 189 -13.08 -5.15 7.46
N ARG A 190 -12.35 -5.09 8.57
CA ARG A 190 -12.31 -3.90 9.46
C ARG A 190 -11.85 -2.64 8.73
N ARG A 191 -10.84 -2.75 7.87
CA ARG A 191 -10.32 -1.62 7.08
C ARG A 191 -11.32 -1.21 6.01
N LEU A 192 -11.97 -2.17 5.35
CA LEU A 192 -13.06 -1.91 4.40
C LEU A 192 -14.23 -1.16 5.06
N LYS A 193 -14.69 -1.62 6.23
CA LYS A 193 -15.75 -0.95 7.01
C LYS A 193 -15.39 0.51 7.28
N ARG A 194 -14.16 0.80 7.72
CA ARG A 194 -13.72 2.18 7.95
C ARG A 194 -13.83 3.03 6.69
N TRP A 195 -13.36 2.55 5.54
CA TRP A 195 -13.46 3.31 4.29
C TRP A 195 -14.90 3.52 3.83
N ILE A 196 -15.78 2.54 4.02
CA ILE A 196 -17.20 2.65 3.70
C ILE A 196 -17.84 3.75 4.57
N ASN A 197 -17.63 3.71 5.89
CA ASN A 197 -18.13 4.73 6.81
C ASN A 197 -17.62 6.14 6.44
N GLU A 198 -16.33 6.29 6.09
CA GLU A 198 -15.80 7.57 5.59
C GLU A 198 -16.50 8.01 4.30
N CYS A 199 -16.86 7.10 3.40
CA CYS A 199 -17.61 7.44 2.20
C CYS A 199 -19.06 7.85 2.50
N GLU A 200 -19.69 7.20 3.47
CA GLU A 200 -21.03 7.55 3.96
C GLU A 200 -21.04 8.96 4.54
N THR A 201 -20.08 9.31 5.42
CA THR A 201 -19.99 10.64 6.01
C THR A 201 -19.76 11.73 4.95
N ILE A 202 -18.87 11.47 3.98
CA ILE A 202 -18.64 12.40 2.86
C ILE A 202 -19.91 12.59 2.03
N THR A 203 -20.62 11.50 1.71
CA THR A 203 -21.83 11.54 0.88
C THR A 203 -22.96 12.30 1.59
N SER A 204 -23.17 12.04 2.89
CA SER A 204 -24.13 12.76 3.72
C SER A 204 -23.83 14.26 3.79
N ASN A 205 -22.57 14.63 4.00
CA ASN A 205 -22.16 16.05 4.04
C ASN A 205 -22.39 16.77 2.71
N VAL A 206 -22.13 16.12 1.58
CA VAL A 206 -22.41 16.69 0.25
C VAL A 206 -23.90 16.92 0.07
N SER A 207 -24.74 15.94 0.43
CA SER A 207 -26.20 16.07 0.35
C SER A 207 -26.74 17.21 1.23
N MET A 208 -26.16 17.44 2.41
CA MET A 208 -26.55 18.55 3.28
C MET A 208 -26.20 19.91 2.66
N ARG A 209 -25.00 20.04 2.07
CA ARG A 209 -24.58 21.28 1.40
C ARG A 209 -25.44 21.62 0.18
N THR A 210 -25.83 20.63 -0.60
CA THR A 210 -26.68 20.84 -1.78
C THR A 210 -28.11 21.26 -1.40
N ARG A 211 -28.60 20.91 -0.22
CA ARG A 211 -29.94 21.31 0.27
C ARG A 211 -29.98 22.71 0.88
N ALA A 212 -28.83 23.25 1.27
CA ALA A 212 -28.71 24.55 1.94
C ALA A 212 -28.38 25.71 0.97
N ALA A 213 -28.18 25.41 -0.32
CA ALA A 213 -27.91 26.37 -1.39
C ALA A 213 -29.12 26.44 -2.32
#